data_AF-A0A9E4GHM9-F1
#
_entry.id   AF-A0A9E4GHM9-F1
#
_cell.length_a   1.000
_cell.length_b   1.000
_cell.length_c   1.000
_cell.angle_alpha   90.00
_cell.angle_beta   90.00
_cell.angle_gamma   90.00
#
_symmetry.space_group_name_H-M   'P 1'
#
loop_
_entity.id
_entity.type
_entity.pdbx_description
1 polymer ?
#
loop_
_entity_poly.entity_id
_entity_poly.type
_entity_poly.pdbx_seq_one_letter_code
_entity_poly.pdbx_strand_id
1 'polypeptide(L)'
;MDSRRHVRLGGLVGVWLLGLACLFPVPSVGPAEPQPAPAMLARSWEPGVDIRGWWMSEKLDGIRGYWTGSQLVSRAGNAFAVPAWFTANFPTVALDGELWTGRQQFAEISSIVRRQTPHDDWRSVRYMIFDAPQAEGGFERRLAFAREWFEAHPNPYVSIVEHETCRDEQHLRQKLAEVEVLGGEGLILRQPESVYTAGRSAAIFKVKTFQEGRALVLEHLPGSGRNAGRLGSLRVELPNGVQFAIGSGFSDAERNSPPPVGSTIRFKHQGFTQAGVPRFASFLRVQEEF
;
A
#
# COMPACT_ATOMS: atom_id res chain seq x y z
N MET A 1 -94.73 31.73 17.52
CA MET A 1 -94.08 31.37 18.78
C MET A 1 -92.60 31.26 18.46
N ASP A 2 -91.91 32.41 18.50
CA ASP A 2 -91.01 32.81 19.60
C ASP A 2 -89.59 32.29 19.27
N SER A 3 -88.47 33.01 19.26
CA SER A 3 -88.14 34.33 19.78
C SER A 3 -86.92 34.87 19.03
N ARG A 4 -86.74 36.19 19.09
CA ARG A 4 -85.56 36.95 18.63
C ARG A 4 -84.30 36.51 19.38
N ARG A 5 -83.13 36.54 18.72
CA ARG A 5 -81.90 37.09 19.34
C ARG A 5 -81.00 37.80 18.32
N HIS A 6 -80.46 38.91 18.81
CA HIS A 6 -79.70 39.96 18.14
C HIS A 6 -78.22 39.60 17.92
N VAL A 7 -77.69 40.09 16.79
CA VAL A 7 -76.47 40.91 16.61
C VAL A 7 -75.19 40.50 17.37
N ARG A 8 -74.07 40.31 16.63
CA ARG A 8 -72.85 41.14 16.76
C ARG A 8 -71.82 40.89 15.65
N LEU A 9 -71.37 42.02 15.09
CA LEU A 9 -70.16 42.20 14.27
C LEU A 9 -68.91 41.73 15.03
N GLY A 10 -68.00 41.07 14.32
CA GLY A 10 -66.63 40.83 14.77
C GLY A 10 -65.71 40.70 13.55
N GLY A 11 -65.05 41.78 13.17
CA GLY A 11 -64.04 41.79 12.12
C GLY A 11 -62.81 40.99 12.56
N LEU A 12 -62.40 40.01 11.75
CA LEU A 12 -61.12 39.33 11.89
C LEU A 12 -60.07 40.13 11.11
N VAL A 13 -59.28 40.91 11.85
CA VAL A 13 -58.02 41.47 11.37
C VAL A 13 -57.02 40.31 11.32
N GLY A 14 -56.71 39.85 10.11
CA GLY A 14 -55.65 38.87 9.89
C GLY A 14 -54.29 39.49 10.18
N VAL A 15 -53.68 39.12 11.31
CA VAL A 15 -52.28 39.42 11.60
C VAL A 15 -51.42 38.44 10.81
N TRP A 16 -50.80 38.93 9.72
CA TRP A 16 -49.75 38.22 9.02
C TRP A 16 -48.47 38.22 9.90
N LEU A 17 -48.25 37.13 10.62
CA LEU A 17 -46.94 36.84 11.22
C LEU A 17 -45.99 36.42 10.09
N LEU A 18 -45.22 37.40 9.58
CA LEU A 18 -44.02 37.15 8.79
C LEU A 18 -43.00 36.43 9.69
N GLY A 19 -43.05 35.10 9.71
CA GLY A 19 -42.00 34.28 10.30
C GLY A 19 -40.72 34.48 9.49
N LEU A 20 -39.79 35.25 10.04
CA LEU A 20 -38.42 35.32 9.55
C LEU A 20 -37.79 33.93 9.77
N ALA A 21 -37.83 33.07 8.75
CA ALA A 21 -37.08 31.84 8.75
C ALA A 21 -35.59 32.20 8.67
N CYS A 22 -34.92 32.24 9.83
CA CYS A 22 -33.47 32.27 9.89
C CYS A 22 -32.94 30.98 9.23
N LEU A 23 -32.64 31.07 7.93
CA LEU A 23 -31.86 30.08 7.20
C LEU A 23 -30.46 30.08 7.80
N PHE A 24 -30.24 29.22 8.80
CA PHE A 24 -28.88 28.88 9.20
C PHE A 24 -28.22 28.18 8.02
N PRO A 25 -27.06 28.65 7.54
CA PRO A 25 -26.33 27.94 6.49
C PRO A 25 -25.99 26.55 7.00
N VAL A 26 -26.56 25.53 6.36
CA VAL A 26 -26.13 24.14 6.58
C VAL A 26 -24.67 24.10 6.12
N PRO A 27 -23.71 23.75 7.00
CA PRO A 27 -22.33 23.65 6.59
C PRO A 27 -22.25 22.63 5.45
N SER A 28 -21.77 23.08 4.29
CA SER A 28 -21.44 22.21 3.18
C SER A 28 -20.32 21.29 3.64
N VAL A 29 -20.66 20.05 3.99
CA VAL A 29 -19.69 18.99 4.22
C VAL A 29 -19.08 18.69 2.86
N GLY A 30 -17.92 19.27 2.58
CA GLY A 30 -17.12 18.89 1.41
C GLY A 30 -16.82 17.39 1.43
N PRO A 31 -16.49 16.78 0.28
CA PRO A 31 -16.15 15.37 0.23
C PRO A 31 -15.05 15.08 1.25
N ALA A 32 -15.30 14.15 2.16
CA ALA A 32 -14.34 13.76 3.18
C ALA A 32 -13.04 13.30 2.50
N GLU A 33 -11.90 13.74 3.03
CA GLU A 33 -10.61 13.29 2.51
C GLU A 33 -10.50 11.76 2.62
N PRO A 34 -9.92 11.10 1.59
CA PRO A 34 -9.76 9.65 1.61
C PRO A 34 -8.93 9.22 2.82
N GLN A 35 -9.48 8.29 3.60
CA GLN A 35 -8.78 7.73 4.75
C GLN A 35 -7.87 6.58 4.28
N PRO A 36 -6.61 6.51 4.77
CA PRO A 36 -5.71 5.42 4.44
C PRO A 36 -6.32 4.06 4.78
N ALA A 37 -6.13 3.08 3.89
CA ALA A 37 -6.58 1.72 4.15
C ALA A 37 -5.90 1.18 5.42
N PRO A 38 -6.62 0.43 6.29
CA PRO A 38 -6.09 -0.15 7.52
C PRO A 38 -5.19 -1.36 7.21
N ALA A 39 -4.12 -1.11 6.48
CA ALA A 39 -3.19 -2.09 5.96
C ALA A 39 -2.22 -2.59 7.05
N MET A 40 -2.11 -3.91 7.20
CA MET A 40 -1.02 -4.54 7.96
C MET A 40 0.28 -4.42 7.15
N LEU A 41 1.36 -3.97 7.80
CA LEU A 41 2.64 -3.65 7.16
C LEU A 41 3.74 -4.58 7.66
N ALA A 42 4.48 -5.16 6.71
CA ALA A 42 5.60 -6.05 6.98
C ALA A 42 6.82 -5.34 7.57
N ARG A 43 7.48 -5.99 8.53
CA ARG A 43 8.87 -5.69 8.91
C ARG A 43 9.85 -6.37 7.95
N SER A 44 11.09 -5.91 7.88
CA SER A 44 12.13 -6.69 7.21
C SER A 44 12.48 -7.89 8.09
N TRP A 45 12.66 -9.07 7.49
CA TRP A 45 13.24 -10.21 8.19
C TRP A 45 14.75 -10.01 8.34
N GLU A 46 15.29 -10.42 9.48
CA GLU A 46 16.73 -10.44 9.76
C GLU A 46 17.13 -11.87 10.17
N PRO A 47 18.35 -12.33 9.82
CA PRO A 47 18.84 -13.65 10.21
C PRO A 47 18.77 -13.87 11.74
N GLY A 48 18.45 -15.10 12.15
CA GLY A 48 18.35 -15.48 13.56
C GLY A 48 16.95 -15.34 14.18
N VAL A 49 15.96 -14.78 13.48
CA VAL A 49 14.55 -14.86 13.89
C VAL A 49 14.00 -16.26 13.54
N ASP A 50 13.45 -16.97 14.53
CA ASP A 50 12.84 -18.28 14.31
C ASP A 50 11.55 -18.16 13.47
N ILE A 51 11.61 -18.73 12.27
CA ILE A 51 10.56 -18.69 11.25
C ILE A 51 10.05 -20.08 10.88
N ARG A 52 10.43 -21.10 11.66
CA ARG A 52 9.94 -22.47 11.46
C ARG A 52 8.43 -22.52 11.67
N GLY A 53 7.73 -23.14 10.73
CA GLY A 53 6.27 -23.21 10.72
C GLY A 53 5.57 -21.96 10.20
N TRP A 54 6.29 -20.87 9.89
CA TRP A 54 5.66 -19.69 9.31
C TRP A 54 5.19 -19.94 7.88
N TRP A 55 4.11 -19.30 7.48
CA TRP A 55 3.65 -19.32 6.10
C TRP A 55 4.53 -18.45 5.23
N MET A 56 4.86 -18.93 4.04
CA MET A 56 5.74 -18.30 3.08
C MET A 56 5.04 -18.17 1.73
N SER A 57 5.07 -16.99 1.14
CA SER A 57 4.51 -16.71 -0.18
C SER A 57 5.41 -15.77 -0.98
N GLU A 58 5.25 -15.74 -2.31
CA GLU A 58 5.96 -14.76 -3.14
C GLU A 58 5.52 -13.33 -2.78
N LYS A 59 6.50 -12.43 -2.65
CA LYS A 59 6.24 -11.01 -2.62
C LYS A 59 6.03 -10.51 -4.05
N LEU A 60 4.82 -10.06 -4.34
CA LEU A 60 4.44 -9.52 -5.64
C LEU A 60 4.82 -8.03 -5.76
N ASP A 61 5.42 -7.66 -6.89
CA ASP A 61 5.82 -6.28 -7.24
C ASP A 61 4.70 -5.59 -8.02
N GLY A 62 3.56 -5.36 -7.36
CA GLY A 62 2.37 -4.77 -7.94
C GLY A 62 1.97 -3.45 -7.29
N ILE A 63 0.66 -3.18 -7.26
CA ILE A 63 0.07 -2.08 -6.52
C ILE A 63 -0.94 -2.64 -5.51
N ARG A 64 -0.67 -2.50 -4.21
CA ARG A 64 -1.61 -2.91 -3.16
C ARG A 64 -3.00 -2.29 -3.36
N GLY A 65 -4.01 -3.16 -3.43
CA GLY A 65 -5.42 -2.81 -3.50
C GLY A 65 -6.15 -3.36 -2.27
N TYR A 66 -6.82 -2.47 -1.54
CA TYR A 66 -7.67 -2.82 -0.42
C TYR A 66 -9.13 -2.74 -0.87
N TRP A 67 -9.82 -3.87 -0.88
CA TRP A 67 -11.25 -3.90 -1.13
C TRP A 67 -11.99 -3.60 0.17
N THR A 68 -12.84 -2.58 0.17
CA THR A 68 -13.56 -2.13 1.38
C THR A 68 -14.85 -2.91 1.65
N GLY A 69 -15.20 -3.89 0.81
CA GLY A 69 -16.56 -4.45 0.73
C GLY A 69 -17.42 -3.79 -0.35
N SER A 70 -16.96 -2.68 -0.95
CA SER A 70 -17.72 -1.92 -1.95
C SER A 70 -16.87 -1.23 -3.02
N GLN A 71 -15.63 -0.85 -2.70
CA GLN A 71 -14.70 -0.21 -3.63
C GLN A 71 -13.28 -0.71 -3.41
N LEU A 72 -12.49 -0.69 -4.48
CA LEU A 72 -11.06 -0.98 -4.41
C LEU A 72 -10.30 0.33 -4.23
N VAL A 73 -9.54 0.44 -3.14
CA VAL A 73 -8.76 1.63 -2.81
C VAL A 73 -7.27 1.34 -2.71
N SER A 74 -6.45 2.33 -3.04
CA SER A 74 -5.02 2.30 -2.80
C SER A 74 -4.71 2.34 -1.31
N ARG A 75 -3.44 2.11 -0.95
CA ARG A 75 -2.96 2.26 0.43
C ARG A 75 -3.28 3.63 1.05
N ALA A 76 -3.28 4.69 0.25
CA ALA A 76 -3.59 6.05 0.70
C ALA A 76 -5.10 6.33 0.80
N GLY A 77 -5.95 5.37 0.44
CA GLY A 77 -7.41 5.54 0.46
C GLY A 77 -8.03 6.02 -0.85
N ASN A 78 -7.21 6.36 -1.86
CA ASN A 78 -7.73 6.79 -3.16
C ASN A 78 -8.38 5.62 -3.88
N ALA A 79 -9.63 5.79 -4.33
CA ALA A 79 -10.33 4.79 -5.12
C ALA A 79 -9.68 4.58 -6.49
N PHE A 80 -9.61 3.33 -6.94
CA PHE A 80 -9.23 3.00 -8.31
C PHE A 80 -10.46 3.06 -9.22
N ALA A 81 -10.27 3.53 -10.46
CA ALA A 81 -11.29 3.49 -11.49
C ALA A 81 -11.40 2.07 -12.09
N VAL A 82 -11.94 1.14 -11.31
CA VAL A 82 -12.13 -0.26 -11.69
C VAL A 82 -13.39 -0.44 -12.56
N PRO A 83 -13.31 -1.18 -13.67
CA PRO A 83 -14.52 -1.62 -14.38
C PRO A 83 -15.39 -2.50 -13.49
N ALA A 84 -16.71 -2.33 -13.55
CA ALA A 84 -17.65 -3.09 -12.71
C ALA A 84 -17.52 -4.62 -12.85
N TRP A 85 -17.16 -5.10 -14.05
CA TRP A 85 -16.92 -6.53 -14.30
C TRP A 85 -15.70 -7.08 -13.56
N PHE A 86 -14.72 -6.23 -13.18
CA PHE A 86 -13.51 -6.67 -12.50
C PHE A 86 -13.82 -7.08 -11.05
N THR A 87 -14.66 -6.29 -10.38
CA THR A 87 -15.09 -6.53 -8.98
C THR A 87 -16.42 -7.26 -8.88
N ALA A 88 -16.94 -7.82 -9.99
CA ALA A 88 -18.13 -8.65 -9.96
C ALA A 88 -17.93 -9.83 -8.98
N ASN A 89 -18.96 -10.20 -8.24
CA ASN A 89 -18.91 -11.30 -7.26
C ASN A 89 -17.94 -11.11 -6.08
N PHE A 90 -17.40 -9.91 -5.84
CA PHE A 90 -16.62 -9.66 -4.63
C PHE A 90 -17.54 -9.68 -3.39
N PRO A 91 -17.04 -10.14 -2.22
CA PRO A 91 -17.82 -10.13 -0.99
C PRO A 91 -18.03 -8.72 -0.48
N THR A 92 -19.00 -8.53 0.42
CA THR A 92 -19.13 -7.28 1.19
C THR A 92 -18.12 -7.17 2.34
N VAL A 93 -17.30 -8.21 2.55
CA VAL A 93 -16.20 -8.28 3.52
C VAL A 93 -14.93 -7.72 2.90
N ALA A 94 -14.13 -6.99 3.69
CA ALA A 94 -12.88 -6.44 3.20
C ALA A 94 -11.86 -7.52 2.78
N LEU A 95 -11.14 -7.25 1.69
CA LEU A 95 -10.05 -8.07 1.17
C LEU A 95 -8.79 -7.22 1.02
N ASP A 96 -7.64 -7.83 1.21
CA ASP A 96 -6.34 -7.20 1.01
C ASP A 96 -5.52 -8.02 0.02
N GLY A 97 -4.96 -7.34 -0.97
CA GLY A 97 -4.33 -8.00 -2.10
C GLY A 97 -3.44 -7.06 -2.91
N GLU A 98 -2.77 -7.64 -3.88
CA GLU A 98 -1.92 -6.92 -4.83
C GLU A 98 -2.59 -6.92 -6.21
N LEU A 99 -2.75 -5.74 -6.81
CA LEU A 99 -3.05 -5.64 -8.23
C LEU A 99 -1.76 -5.92 -9.01
N TRP A 100 -1.80 -6.90 -9.91
CA TRP A 100 -0.59 -7.47 -10.49
C TRP A 100 -0.82 -7.95 -11.94
N THR A 101 0.10 -7.64 -12.85
CA THR A 101 0.07 -8.08 -14.25
C THR A 101 1.12 -9.14 -14.57
N GLY A 102 2.13 -9.30 -13.72
CA GLY A 102 3.21 -10.24 -13.91
C GLY A 102 4.50 -9.82 -13.22
N ARG A 103 5.48 -10.73 -13.19
CA ARG A 103 6.83 -10.42 -12.70
C ARG A 103 7.49 -9.38 -13.60
N GLN A 104 8.22 -8.45 -12.98
CA GLN A 104 8.92 -7.35 -13.67
C GLN A 104 8.02 -6.39 -14.48
N GLN A 105 6.70 -6.40 -14.25
CA GLN A 105 5.73 -5.55 -14.97
C GLN A 105 5.20 -4.39 -14.12
N PHE A 106 5.94 -3.97 -13.08
CA PHE A 106 5.52 -2.86 -12.20
C PHE A 106 5.12 -1.59 -12.98
N ALA A 107 5.89 -1.22 -14.01
CA ALA A 107 5.60 -0.03 -14.81
C ALA A 107 4.24 -0.13 -15.53
N GLU A 108 3.89 -1.31 -16.03
CA GLU A 108 2.64 -1.60 -16.73
C GLU A 108 1.44 -1.51 -15.78
N ILE A 109 1.45 -2.26 -14.67
CA ILE A 109 0.36 -2.20 -13.69
C ILE A 109 0.17 -0.78 -13.15
N SER A 110 1.28 -0.08 -12.91
CA SER A 110 1.26 1.30 -12.42
C SER A 110 0.64 2.25 -13.46
N SER A 111 0.86 2.02 -14.75
CA SER A 111 0.21 2.77 -15.85
C SER A 111 -1.30 2.52 -15.89
N ILE A 112 -1.73 1.27 -15.72
CA ILE A 112 -3.14 0.88 -15.70
C ILE A 112 -3.88 1.55 -14.54
N VAL A 113 -3.45 1.33 -13.30
CA VAL A 113 -4.23 1.74 -12.12
C VAL A 113 -4.24 3.25 -11.85
N ARG A 114 -3.34 4.02 -12.48
CA ARG A 114 -3.31 5.49 -12.36
C ARG A 114 -4.42 6.19 -13.15
N ARG A 115 -4.99 5.52 -14.16
CA ARG A 115 -6.07 6.08 -14.99
C ARG A 115 -7.33 6.27 -14.15
N GLN A 116 -7.99 7.41 -14.33
CA GLN A 116 -9.17 7.81 -13.55
C GLN A 116 -10.50 7.39 -14.19
N THR A 117 -10.46 6.73 -15.33
CA THR A 117 -11.63 6.18 -16.03
C THR A 117 -11.48 4.67 -16.19
N PRO A 118 -12.56 3.88 -15.96
CA PRO A 118 -12.53 2.46 -16.23
C PRO A 118 -12.20 2.16 -17.70
N HIS A 119 -11.36 1.16 -17.94
CA HIS A 119 -10.91 0.79 -19.28
C HIS A 119 -10.58 -0.70 -19.39
N ASP A 120 -10.41 -1.19 -20.62
CA ASP A 120 -10.33 -2.62 -20.90
C ASP A 120 -8.98 -3.28 -20.53
N ASP A 121 -7.89 -2.52 -20.45
CA ASP A 121 -6.57 -3.09 -20.08
C ASP A 121 -6.56 -3.73 -18.68
N TRP A 122 -7.57 -3.47 -17.82
CA TRP A 122 -7.78 -4.21 -16.58
C TRP A 122 -7.92 -5.73 -16.78
N ARG A 123 -8.18 -6.21 -18.01
CA ARG A 123 -8.22 -7.66 -18.32
C ARG A 123 -6.87 -8.35 -18.12
N SER A 124 -5.78 -7.60 -18.24
CA SER A 124 -4.42 -8.06 -17.96
C SER A 124 -4.11 -8.12 -16.45
N VAL A 125 -4.91 -7.44 -15.63
CA VAL A 125 -4.70 -7.35 -14.18
C VAL A 125 -5.30 -8.56 -13.48
N ARG A 126 -4.63 -9.03 -12.45
CA ARG A 126 -5.17 -9.93 -11.44
C ARG A 126 -5.16 -9.25 -10.08
N TYR A 127 -6.19 -9.49 -9.29
CA TYR A 127 -6.23 -9.15 -7.88
C TYR A 127 -5.78 -10.37 -7.06
N MET A 128 -4.54 -10.31 -6.60
CA MET A 128 -3.84 -11.37 -5.89
C MET A 128 -4.08 -11.20 -4.39
N ILE A 129 -5.13 -11.84 -3.89
CA ILE A 129 -5.59 -11.71 -2.49
C ILE A 129 -4.64 -12.48 -1.56
N PHE A 130 -4.19 -11.82 -0.51
CA PHE A 130 -3.32 -12.43 0.51
C PHE A 130 -3.88 -12.31 1.93
N ASP A 131 -5.00 -11.64 2.17
CA ASP A 131 -5.67 -11.57 3.47
C ASP A 131 -7.14 -11.13 3.33
N ALA A 132 -7.94 -11.38 4.37
CA ALA A 132 -9.32 -10.88 4.50
C ALA A 132 -9.48 -10.19 5.87
N PRO A 133 -9.10 -8.91 6.01
CA PRO A 133 -8.87 -8.25 7.31
C PRO A 133 -10.05 -8.24 8.29
N GLN A 134 -11.28 -8.33 7.77
CA GLN A 134 -12.52 -8.33 8.55
C GLN A 134 -13.10 -9.73 8.79
N ALA A 135 -12.53 -10.77 8.18
CA ALA A 135 -12.92 -12.14 8.47
C ALA A 135 -12.42 -12.55 9.86
N GLU A 136 -13.17 -13.42 10.54
CA GLU A 136 -12.85 -13.85 11.90
C GLU A 136 -11.66 -14.83 11.94
N GLY A 137 -10.91 -14.79 13.05
CA GLY A 137 -9.85 -15.74 13.36
C GLY A 137 -8.44 -15.38 12.86
N GLY A 138 -7.56 -16.37 12.98
CA GLY A 138 -6.16 -16.29 12.55
C GLY A 138 -6.00 -16.18 11.05
N PHE A 139 -4.76 -15.95 10.61
CA PHE A 139 -4.40 -15.77 9.20
C PHE A 139 -4.97 -16.85 8.27
N GLU A 140 -4.92 -18.11 8.69
CA GLU A 140 -5.38 -19.28 7.97
C GLU A 140 -6.89 -19.23 7.73
N ARG A 141 -7.68 -18.87 8.75
CA ARG A 141 -9.13 -18.73 8.65
C ARG A 141 -9.53 -17.56 7.74
N ARG A 142 -8.81 -16.45 7.81
CA ARG A 142 -9.06 -15.29 6.94
C ARG A 142 -8.74 -15.61 5.47
N LEU A 143 -7.66 -16.34 5.22
CA LEU A 143 -7.32 -16.76 3.86
C LEU A 143 -8.30 -17.84 3.34
N ALA A 144 -8.72 -18.77 4.20
CA ALA A 144 -9.74 -19.77 3.88
C ALA A 144 -11.07 -19.12 3.50
N PHE A 145 -11.52 -18.10 4.25
CA PHE A 145 -12.71 -17.32 3.91
C PHE A 145 -12.66 -16.79 2.46
N ALA A 146 -11.54 -16.16 2.08
CA ALA A 146 -11.39 -15.63 0.73
C ALA A 146 -11.40 -16.75 -0.33
N ARG A 147 -10.73 -17.88 -0.05
CA ARG A 147 -10.70 -19.04 -0.94
C ARG A 147 -12.09 -19.62 -1.16
N GLU A 148 -12.79 -19.96 -0.08
CA GLU A 148 -14.14 -20.53 -0.12
C GLU A 148 -15.14 -19.59 -0.82
N TRP A 149 -15.01 -18.27 -0.59
CA TRP A 149 -15.85 -17.29 -1.27
C TRP A 149 -15.71 -17.34 -2.79
N PHE A 150 -14.48 -17.34 -3.31
CA PHE A 150 -14.23 -17.34 -4.76
C PHE A 150 -14.35 -18.72 -5.41
N GLU A 151 -14.33 -19.80 -4.63
CA GLU A 151 -14.78 -21.13 -5.09
C GLU A 151 -16.29 -21.15 -5.33
N ALA A 152 -17.07 -20.56 -4.42
CA ALA A 152 -18.53 -20.46 -4.56
C ALA A 152 -18.98 -19.38 -5.54
N HIS A 153 -18.20 -18.29 -5.69
CA HIS A 153 -18.51 -17.15 -6.54
C HIS A 153 -17.32 -16.82 -7.46
N PRO A 154 -17.10 -17.60 -8.53
CA PRO A 154 -15.93 -17.43 -9.38
C PRO A 154 -15.81 -16.03 -9.98
N ASN A 155 -14.57 -15.53 -10.01
CA ASN A 155 -14.18 -14.33 -10.73
C ASN A 155 -12.82 -14.60 -11.43
N PRO A 156 -12.73 -14.47 -12.77
CA PRO A 156 -11.52 -14.83 -13.51
C PRO A 156 -10.35 -13.85 -13.31
N TYR A 157 -10.58 -12.71 -12.67
CA TYR A 157 -9.59 -11.69 -12.37
C TYR A 157 -9.03 -11.79 -10.95
N VAL A 158 -9.47 -12.77 -10.16
CA VAL A 158 -9.05 -12.98 -8.78
C VAL A 158 -8.18 -14.23 -8.68
N SER A 159 -7.18 -14.17 -7.81
CA SER A 159 -6.43 -15.35 -7.38
C SER A 159 -6.06 -15.21 -5.91
N ILE A 160 -6.09 -16.32 -5.18
CA ILE A 160 -5.59 -16.37 -3.79
C ILE A 160 -4.10 -16.67 -3.85
N VAL A 161 -3.28 -15.84 -3.20
CA VAL A 161 -1.82 -16.06 -3.13
C VAL A 161 -1.54 -17.40 -2.45
N GLU A 162 -0.74 -18.22 -3.11
CA GLU A 162 -0.32 -19.52 -2.59
C GLU A 162 0.67 -19.34 -1.44
N HIS A 163 0.51 -20.16 -0.41
CA HIS A 163 1.36 -20.17 0.78
C HIS A 163 1.85 -21.59 1.04
N GLU A 164 3.12 -21.71 1.42
CA GLU A 164 3.72 -22.96 1.88
C GLU A 164 4.39 -22.77 3.24
N THR A 165 4.57 -23.85 3.99
CA THR A 165 5.20 -23.76 5.31
C THR A 165 6.72 -23.64 5.19
N CYS A 166 7.29 -22.64 5.85
CA CYS A 166 8.73 -22.48 5.97
C CYS A 166 9.29 -23.48 7.00
N ARG A 167 10.25 -24.30 6.58
CA ARG A 167 10.78 -25.41 7.39
C ARG A 167 11.94 -24.98 8.25
N ASP A 168 12.76 -24.09 7.71
CA ASP A 168 13.96 -23.50 8.31
C ASP A 168 14.48 -22.38 7.39
N GLU A 169 15.57 -21.74 7.82
CA GLU A 169 16.23 -20.67 7.06
C GLU A 169 16.81 -21.16 5.73
N GLN A 170 17.23 -22.43 5.63
CA GLN A 170 17.74 -22.97 4.37
C GLN A 170 16.63 -23.07 3.32
N HIS A 171 15.46 -23.57 3.71
CA HIS A 171 14.26 -23.61 2.87
C HIS A 171 13.86 -22.20 2.42
N LEU A 172 13.88 -21.23 3.33
CA LEU A 172 13.60 -19.82 3.01
C LEU A 172 14.55 -19.29 1.93
N ARG A 173 15.86 -19.52 2.10
CA ARG A 173 16.89 -19.06 1.17
C ARG A 173 16.78 -19.73 -0.20
N GLN A 174 16.49 -21.03 -0.22
CA GLN A 174 16.27 -21.76 -1.47
C GLN A 174 15.06 -21.20 -2.22
N LYS A 175 13.91 -21.04 -1.53
CA LYS A 175 12.71 -20.51 -2.16
C LYS A 175 12.91 -19.08 -2.66
N LEU A 176 13.62 -18.26 -1.90
CA LEU A 176 13.94 -16.89 -2.30
C LEU A 176 14.74 -16.88 -3.61
N ALA A 177 15.78 -17.72 -3.71
CA ALA A 177 16.59 -17.84 -4.92
C ALA A 177 15.76 -18.34 -6.12
N GLU A 178 14.88 -19.33 -5.92
CA GLU A 178 13.98 -19.83 -6.96
C GLU A 178 13.05 -18.72 -7.49
N VAL A 179 12.45 -17.94 -6.59
CA VAL A 179 11.57 -16.81 -6.96
C VAL A 179 12.35 -15.73 -7.70
N GLU A 180 13.55 -15.39 -7.24
CA GLU A 180 14.42 -14.37 -7.86
C GLU A 180 14.88 -14.78 -9.26
N VAL A 181 15.24 -16.05 -9.48
CA VAL A 181 15.61 -16.59 -10.81
C VAL A 181 14.46 -16.41 -11.81
N LEU A 182 13.22 -16.52 -11.34
CA LEU A 182 12.05 -16.32 -12.19
C LEU A 182 11.61 -14.84 -12.27
N GLY A 183 12.39 -13.91 -11.71
CA GLY A 183 12.15 -12.46 -11.75
C GLY A 183 11.18 -11.94 -10.67
N GLY A 184 10.90 -12.72 -9.63
CA GLY A 184 10.08 -12.31 -8.49
C GLY A 184 10.82 -11.36 -7.55
N GLU A 185 10.08 -10.63 -6.71
CA GLU A 185 10.65 -9.54 -5.89
C GLU A 185 11.24 -9.99 -4.56
N GLY A 186 10.81 -11.17 -4.08
CA GLY A 186 11.18 -11.71 -2.78
C GLY A 186 10.07 -12.56 -2.20
N LEU A 187 10.04 -12.66 -0.86
CA LEU A 187 9.04 -13.45 -0.14
C LEU A 187 8.35 -12.64 0.95
N ILE A 188 7.16 -13.08 1.33
CA ILE A 188 6.44 -12.65 2.53
C ILE A 188 6.38 -13.85 3.47
N LEU A 189 6.69 -13.61 4.75
CA LEU A 189 6.48 -14.55 5.83
C LEU A 189 5.33 -14.09 6.71
N ARG A 190 4.45 -15.01 7.11
CA ARG A 190 3.29 -14.77 7.95
C ARG A 190 3.30 -15.74 9.13
N GLN A 191 3.21 -15.20 10.33
CA GLN A 191 3.13 -16.02 11.55
C GLN A 191 1.80 -16.79 11.57
N PRO A 192 1.80 -18.09 11.90
CA PRO A 192 0.59 -18.88 12.02
C PRO A 192 -0.36 -18.31 13.07
N GLU A 193 -1.66 -18.43 12.82
CA GLU A 193 -2.76 -17.95 13.66
C GLU A 193 -2.71 -16.45 14.00
N SER A 194 -1.88 -15.67 13.29
CA SER A 194 -1.70 -14.25 13.61
C SER A 194 -2.95 -13.43 13.38
N VAL A 195 -3.25 -12.57 14.34
CA VAL A 195 -4.35 -11.59 14.25
C VAL A 195 -3.96 -10.48 13.29
N TYR A 196 -4.92 -10.04 12.49
CA TYR A 196 -4.74 -8.89 11.62
C TYR A 196 -4.67 -7.61 12.45
N THR A 197 -3.57 -6.85 12.32
CA THR A 197 -3.42 -5.55 12.97
C THR A 197 -3.00 -4.50 11.97
N ALA A 198 -3.74 -3.40 11.90
CA ALA A 198 -3.38 -2.28 11.05
C ALA A 198 -2.04 -1.67 11.52
N GLY A 199 -1.21 -1.28 10.56
CA GLY A 199 0.13 -0.77 10.84
C GLY A 199 1.20 -1.87 10.88
N ARG A 200 2.38 -1.52 11.40
CA ARG A 200 3.56 -2.39 11.28
C ARG A 200 3.56 -3.50 12.32
N SER A 201 3.55 -4.74 11.86
CA SER A 201 3.44 -5.91 12.74
C SER A 201 4.69 -6.78 12.70
N ALA A 202 4.99 -7.43 13.83
CA ALA A 202 6.02 -8.45 13.94
C ALA A 202 5.56 -9.81 13.40
N ALA A 203 4.26 -10.01 13.20
CA ALA A 203 3.68 -11.24 12.68
C ALA A 203 3.77 -11.37 11.15
N ILE A 204 4.38 -10.40 10.47
CA ILE A 204 4.61 -10.41 9.03
C ILE A 204 5.98 -9.85 8.70
N PHE A 205 6.76 -10.63 7.94
CA PHE A 205 8.04 -10.18 7.41
C PHE A 205 8.04 -10.12 5.89
N LYS A 206 8.84 -9.21 5.34
CA LYS A 206 9.29 -9.22 3.95
C LYS A 206 10.73 -9.71 3.93
N VAL A 207 11.02 -10.62 3.02
CA VAL A 207 12.35 -11.20 2.80
C VAL A 207 12.77 -10.83 1.39
N LYS A 208 13.94 -10.22 1.25
CA LYS A 208 14.50 -9.79 -0.02
C LYS A 208 16.00 -9.93 0.02
N THR A 209 16.63 -10.33 -1.08
CA THR A 209 18.06 -10.11 -1.21
C THR A 209 18.34 -8.63 -1.41
N PHE A 210 19.45 -8.17 -0.84
CA PHE A 210 20.00 -6.87 -1.13
C PHE A 210 21.39 -7.08 -1.72
N GLN A 211 21.67 -6.36 -2.78
CA GLN A 211 23.01 -6.27 -3.36
C GLN A 211 23.68 -5.02 -2.82
N GLU A 212 24.96 -5.12 -2.46
CA GLU A 212 25.76 -3.95 -2.12
C GLU A 212 26.41 -3.37 -3.38
N GLY A 213 26.34 -2.05 -3.50
CA GLY A 213 27.03 -1.28 -4.52
C GLY A 213 27.94 -0.21 -3.90
N ARG A 214 28.77 0.38 -4.75
CA ARG A 214 29.56 1.57 -4.43
C ARG A 214 29.17 2.71 -5.36
N ALA A 215 29.10 3.92 -4.84
CA ALA A 215 28.82 5.11 -5.62
C ALA A 215 29.63 6.30 -5.10
N LEU A 216 30.06 7.17 -6.01
CA LEU A 216 30.73 8.44 -5.69
C LEU A 216 29.68 9.49 -5.33
N VAL A 217 29.88 10.21 -4.23
CA VAL A 217 29.00 11.33 -3.85
C VAL A 217 29.31 12.55 -4.70
N LEU A 218 28.34 13.01 -5.49
CA LEU A 218 28.46 14.18 -6.35
C LEU A 218 27.93 15.46 -5.70
N GLU A 219 26.81 15.36 -4.98
CA GLU A 219 26.11 16.54 -4.45
C GLU A 219 25.24 16.17 -3.24
N HIS A 220 25.07 17.12 -2.32
CA HIS A 220 24.07 17.05 -1.25
C HIS A 220 22.79 17.75 -1.69
N LEU A 221 21.69 17.03 -1.75
CA LEU A 221 20.39 17.59 -2.07
C LEU A 221 19.63 17.95 -0.78
N PRO A 222 19.09 19.19 -0.66
CA PRO A 222 18.47 19.66 0.56
C PRO A 222 17.20 18.87 0.91
N GLY A 223 16.97 18.65 2.21
CA GLY A 223 15.78 17.98 2.70
C GLY A 223 14.57 18.90 2.80
N SER A 224 13.39 18.30 2.79
CA SER A 224 12.10 18.95 3.02
C SER A 224 11.37 18.31 4.21
N GLY A 225 10.31 18.96 4.71
CA GLY A 225 9.52 18.49 5.84
C GLY A 225 10.37 18.23 7.08
N ARG A 226 10.34 17.01 7.62
CA ARG A 226 11.16 16.60 8.78
C ARG A 226 12.68 16.71 8.59
N ASN A 227 13.13 16.87 7.35
CA ASN A 227 14.54 17.00 6.98
C ASN A 227 14.89 18.42 6.49
N ALA A 228 14.01 19.41 6.69
CA ALA A 228 14.32 20.79 6.34
C ALA A 228 15.60 21.28 7.07
N GLY A 229 16.48 21.98 6.35
CA GLY A 229 17.74 22.49 6.87
C GLY A 229 18.87 21.46 7.02
N ARG A 230 18.65 20.19 6.62
CA ARG A 230 19.65 19.12 6.66
C ARG A 230 19.59 18.26 5.39
N LEU A 231 20.44 17.23 5.29
CA LEU A 231 20.50 16.36 4.11
C LEU A 231 19.14 15.71 3.83
N GLY A 232 18.64 15.93 2.61
CA GLY A 232 17.51 15.20 2.05
C GLY A 232 17.98 13.88 1.44
N SER A 233 18.87 13.99 0.45
CA SER A 233 19.44 12.86 -0.28
C SER A 233 20.83 13.19 -0.84
N LEU A 234 21.62 12.18 -1.17
CA LEU A 234 22.85 12.33 -1.93
C LEU A 234 22.56 12.11 -3.41
N ARG A 235 23.02 13.01 -4.30
CA ARG A 235 23.24 12.67 -5.71
C ARG A 235 24.54 11.88 -5.78
N VAL A 236 24.48 10.70 -6.38
CA VAL A 236 25.63 9.81 -6.47
C VAL A 236 25.78 9.26 -7.87
N GLU A 237 26.98 8.79 -8.20
CA GLU A 237 27.32 8.19 -9.48
C GLU A 237 27.93 6.80 -9.31
N LEU A 238 27.43 5.83 -10.09
CA LEU A 238 28.02 4.51 -10.19
C LEU A 238 29.31 4.53 -11.05
N PRO A 239 30.20 3.53 -10.94
CA PRO A 239 31.39 3.43 -11.78
C PRO A 239 31.12 3.43 -13.30
N ASN A 240 29.89 3.08 -13.72
CA ASN A 240 29.47 3.10 -15.12
C ASN A 240 28.85 4.45 -15.56
N GLY A 241 28.91 5.49 -14.72
CA GLY A 241 28.41 6.84 -15.02
C GLY A 241 26.92 7.05 -14.74
N VAL A 242 26.18 6.04 -14.28
CA VAL A 242 24.76 6.18 -13.95
C VAL A 242 24.62 7.03 -12.69
N GLN A 243 23.92 8.17 -12.81
CA GLN A 243 23.62 9.07 -11.70
C GLN A 243 22.21 8.85 -11.15
N PHE A 244 22.09 8.86 -9.83
CA PHE A 244 20.81 8.70 -9.13
C PHE A 244 20.86 9.32 -7.73
N ALA A 245 19.71 9.36 -7.05
CA ALA A 245 19.62 9.92 -5.71
C ALA A 245 19.40 8.81 -4.66
N ILE A 246 20.12 8.89 -3.54
CA ILE A 246 19.91 8.05 -2.35
C ILE A 246 19.36 8.92 -1.23
N GLY A 247 18.09 8.74 -0.88
CA GLY A 247 17.39 9.53 0.15
C GLY A 247 17.12 8.80 1.46
N SER A 248 17.48 7.52 1.56
CA SER A 248 17.18 6.64 2.70
C SER A 248 18.45 5.94 3.21
N GLY A 249 18.40 5.40 4.43
CA GLY A 249 19.53 4.71 5.07
C GLY A 249 20.35 5.59 6.03
N PHE A 250 20.18 6.91 5.99
CA PHE A 250 20.85 7.83 6.91
C PHE A 250 20.16 7.92 8.26
N SER A 251 20.95 7.82 9.32
CA SER A 251 20.64 8.28 10.67
C SER A 251 20.46 9.80 10.74
N ASP A 252 19.88 10.30 11.83
CA ASP A 252 19.76 11.75 12.02
C ASP A 252 21.13 12.43 12.13
N ALA A 253 22.14 11.76 12.71
CA ALA A 253 23.51 12.26 12.78
C ALA A 253 24.12 12.39 11.37
N GLU A 254 23.98 11.37 10.53
CA GLU A 254 24.46 11.43 9.13
C GLU A 254 23.69 12.45 8.29
N ARG A 255 22.44 12.79 8.64
CA ARG A 255 21.75 13.89 7.95
C ARG A 255 22.28 15.26 8.32
N ASN A 256 22.73 15.43 9.56
CA ASN A 256 23.33 16.67 10.05
C ASN A 256 24.82 16.79 9.64
N SER A 257 25.48 15.66 9.44
CA SER A 257 26.88 15.56 8.99
C SER A 257 26.99 14.54 7.85
N PRO A 258 26.58 14.92 6.63
CA PRO A 258 26.51 14.02 5.48
C PRO A 258 27.87 13.52 4.99
N PRO A 259 27.92 12.34 4.35
CA PRO A 259 29.11 11.88 3.61
C PRO A 259 29.63 12.97 2.68
N PRO A 260 30.92 13.34 2.73
CA PRO A 260 31.46 14.44 1.93
C PRO A 260 31.26 14.23 0.42
N VAL A 261 31.08 15.31 -0.33
CA VAL A 261 31.20 15.28 -1.79
C VAL A 261 32.60 14.79 -2.16
N GLY A 262 32.69 13.88 -3.13
CA GLY A 262 33.92 13.19 -3.52
C GLY A 262 34.19 11.89 -2.75
N SER A 263 33.48 11.62 -1.65
CA SER A 263 33.62 10.33 -0.96
C SER A 263 32.96 9.19 -1.72
N THR A 264 33.51 7.97 -1.60
CA THR A 264 32.81 6.76 -2.05
C THR A 264 31.97 6.21 -0.90
N ILE A 265 30.71 5.91 -1.18
CA ILE A 265 29.81 5.28 -0.21
C ILE A 265 29.48 3.85 -0.61
N ARG A 266 29.18 3.01 0.38
CA ARG A 266 28.50 1.74 0.20
C ARG A 266 27.00 1.96 0.37
N PHE A 267 26.24 1.38 -0.54
CA PHE A 267 24.78 1.39 -0.49
C PHE A 267 24.25 -0.01 -0.78
N LYS A 268 23.03 -0.29 -0.35
CA LYS A 268 22.30 -1.49 -0.74
C LYS A 268 21.18 -1.18 -1.72
N HIS A 269 20.87 -2.10 -2.61
CA HIS A 269 19.78 -2.01 -3.57
C HIS A 269 19.16 -3.38 -3.87
N GLN A 270 18.05 -3.41 -4.60
CA GLN A 270 17.28 -4.61 -4.96
C GLN A 270 17.18 -4.73 -6.48
N GLY A 271 18.30 -5.05 -7.13
CA GLY A 271 18.41 -5.06 -8.58
C GLY A 271 18.41 -3.65 -9.20
N PHE A 272 18.13 -3.58 -10.51
CA PHE A 272 18.23 -2.37 -11.33
C PHE A 272 16.95 -2.16 -12.16
N THR A 273 16.67 -0.92 -12.54
CA THR A 273 15.68 -0.60 -13.58
C THR A 273 16.22 -0.99 -14.96
N GLN A 274 15.37 -0.97 -15.99
CA GLN A 274 15.82 -1.15 -17.39
C GLN A 274 16.89 -0.13 -17.81
N ALA A 275 16.87 1.07 -17.20
CA ALA A 275 17.86 2.12 -17.42
C ALA A 275 19.16 1.94 -16.60
N GLY A 276 19.32 0.80 -15.90
CA GLY A 276 20.51 0.52 -15.09
C GLY A 276 20.59 1.28 -13.76
N VAL A 277 19.50 1.91 -13.31
CA VAL A 277 19.45 2.63 -12.03
C VAL A 277 19.13 1.65 -10.89
N PRO A 278 19.90 1.62 -9.79
CA PRO A 278 19.61 0.76 -8.65
C PRO A 278 18.20 0.99 -8.07
N ARG A 279 17.42 -0.08 -7.89
CA ARG A 279 16.08 0.00 -7.28
C ARG A 279 16.16 -0.01 -5.76
N PHE A 280 15.33 0.83 -5.12
CA PHE A 280 15.21 0.90 -3.66
C PHE A 280 16.55 1.11 -2.94
N ALA A 281 17.41 1.98 -3.49
CA ALA A 281 18.73 2.23 -2.94
C ALA A 281 18.68 2.91 -1.56
N SER A 282 19.49 2.40 -0.63
CA SER A 282 19.65 2.96 0.71
C SER A 282 21.14 3.00 1.10
N PHE A 283 21.56 4.11 1.69
CA PHE A 283 22.91 4.29 2.24
C PHE A 283 23.20 3.22 3.30
N LEU A 284 24.44 2.74 3.34
CA LEU A 284 24.95 1.84 4.38
C LEU A 284 26.02 2.52 5.23
N ARG A 285 27.10 2.95 4.57
CA ARG A 285 28.28 3.54 5.23
C ARG A 285 29.14 4.26 4.20
N VAL A 286 29.97 5.20 4.67
CA VAL A 286 31.10 5.69 3.88
C VAL A 286 32.10 4.55 3.71
N GLN A 287 32.69 4.42 2.52
CA GLN A 287 33.78 3.48 2.32
C GLN A 287 35.06 4.07 2.92
N GLU A 288 35.66 3.35 3.87
CA GLU A 288 36.98 3.70 4.39
C GLU A 288 38.03 3.42 3.31
N GLU A 289 38.91 4.39 3.08
CA GLU A 289 40.13 4.19 2.29
C GLU A 289 41.16 3.53 3.21
N PHE A 290 41.65 2.34 2.82
CA PHE A 290 42.81 1.69 3.43
C PHE A 290 44.06 1.99 2.60
#